data_AF-A0A961D4A8-F1
#
_entry.id   AF-A0A961D4A8-F1
#
_cell.length_a   1.000
_cell.length_b   1.000
_cell.length_c   1.000
_cell.angle_alpha   90.00
_cell.angle_beta   90.00
_cell.angle_gamma   90.00
#
_symmetry.space_group_name_H-M   'P 1'
#
loop_
_entity.id
_entity.type
_entity.pdbx_description
1 polymer ?
#
loop_
_entity_poly.entity_id
_entity_poly.type
_entity_poly.pdbx_seq_one_letter_code
_entity_poly.pdbx_strand_id
1 'polypeptide(L)'
;MSGRKIVGWVVFAALTLLYALMVVNAVGNLTGMQQMAAALDAGLSASGWLWLLLGIALPLAAYAIGLLVARRGTTAQRLLALLAGIAVVSAFQLEIMHLVPQFSYFAI
;
A
#
# COMPACT_ATOMS: atom_id res chain seq x y z
N MET A 1 17.57 -1.40 28.60
CA MET A 1 16.70 -2.18 27.69
C MET A 1 17.50 -3.38 27.19
N SER A 2 16.95 -4.61 27.17
CA SER A 2 17.67 -5.76 26.62
C SER A 2 17.75 -5.68 25.09
N GLY A 3 18.84 -6.16 24.49
CA GLY A 3 19.08 -6.05 23.03
C GLY A 3 17.94 -6.59 22.15
N ARG A 4 17.25 -7.66 22.59
CA ARG A 4 16.08 -8.22 21.89
C ARG A 4 14.91 -7.23 21.75
N LYS A 5 14.70 -6.36 22.75
CA LYS A 5 13.65 -5.34 22.69
C LYS A 5 14.00 -4.25 21.67
N ILE A 6 15.26 -3.85 21.61
CA ILE A 6 15.74 -2.84 20.64
C ILE A 6 15.51 -3.34 19.22
N VAL A 7 15.91 -4.58 18.93
CA VAL A 7 15.69 -5.20 17.61
C VAL A 7 14.20 -5.22 17.26
N GLY A 8 13.33 -5.63 18.19
CA GLY A 8 11.88 -5.63 17.94
C GLY A 8 11.31 -4.26 17.58
N TRP A 9 11.78 -3.19 18.25
CA TRP A 9 11.38 -1.82 17.94
C TRP A 9 11.90 -1.34 16.59
N VAL A 10 13.17 -1.63 16.27
CA VAL A 10 13.76 -1.28 14.98
C VAL A 10 13.02 -1.96 13.83
N VAL A 11 12.74 -3.26 13.94
CA VAL A 11 11.97 -3.99 12.91
C VAL A 11 10.56 -3.42 12.78
N PHE A 12 9.88 -3.14 13.90
CA PHE A 12 8.56 -2.52 13.88
C PHE A 12 8.57 -1.15 13.16
N ALA A 13 9.57 -0.31 13.46
CA ALA A 13 9.73 0.99 12.83
C ALA A 13 10.00 0.85 11.32
N ALA A 14 10.87 -0.08 10.93
CA ALA A 14 11.16 -0.37 9.52
C ALA A 14 9.91 -0.84 8.76
N LEU A 15 9.12 -1.76 9.33
CA LEU A 15 7.86 -2.21 8.72
C LEU A 15 6.85 -1.05 8.61
N THR A 16 6.72 -0.23 9.64
CA THR A 16 5.84 0.94 9.62
C THR A 16 6.27 1.94 8.55
N LEU A 17 7.58 2.17 8.39
CA LEU A 17 8.13 3.01 7.33
C LEU A 17 7.82 2.44 5.95
N LEU A 18 7.93 1.12 5.76
CA LEU A 18 7.56 0.47 4.49
C LEU A 18 6.09 0.73 4.13
N TYR A 19 5.17 0.61 5.09
CA TYR A 19 3.77 0.97 4.86
C TYR A 19 3.60 2.43 4.45
N ALA A 20 4.29 3.36 5.12
CA ALA A 20 4.27 4.77 4.74
C ALA A 20 4.79 4.99 3.32
N LEU A 21 5.87 4.32 2.93
CA LEU A 21 6.41 4.39 1.56
C LEU A 21 5.45 3.80 0.53
N MET A 22 4.72 2.73 0.85
CA MET A 22 3.68 2.20 -0.04
C MET A 22 2.58 3.23 -0.31
N VAL A 23 2.15 3.97 0.73
CA VAL A 23 1.16 5.05 0.59
C VAL A 23 1.71 6.20 -0.25
N VAL A 24 2.95 6.63 0.01
CA VAL A 24 3.62 7.69 -0.77
C VAL A 24 3.70 7.30 -2.25
N ASN A 25 4.10 6.07 -2.55
CA ASN A 25 4.17 5.57 -3.92
C ASN A 25 2.77 5.51 -4.58
N ALA A 26 1.74 5.07 -3.85
CA ALA A 26 0.37 5.03 -4.37
C ALA A 26 -0.17 6.43 -4.68
N VAL A 27 0.12 7.42 -3.83
CA VAL A 27 -0.20 8.84 -4.10
C VAL A 27 0.59 9.35 -5.30
N GLY A 28 1.87 8.99 -5.40
CA GLY A 28 2.71 9.29 -6.57
C GLY A 28 2.08 8.77 -7.86
N ASN A 29 1.62 7.51 -7.87
CA ASN A 29 0.93 6.91 -9.01
C ASN A 29 -0.36 7.67 -9.37
N LEU A 30 -1.18 8.05 -8.39
CA LEU A 30 -2.39 8.84 -8.63
C LEU A 30 -2.07 10.18 -9.29
N THR A 31 -1.13 10.94 -8.71
CA THR A 31 -0.75 12.25 -9.25
C THR A 31 -0.10 12.15 -10.63
N GLY A 32 0.74 11.15 -10.87
CA GLY A 32 1.35 10.89 -12.18
C GLY A 32 0.32 10.54 -13.25
N MET A 33 -0.65 9.69 -12.92
CA MET A 33 -1.73 9.33 -13.85
C MET A 33 -2.65 10.52 -14.18
N GLN A 34 -2.92 11.40 -13.21
CA GLN A 34 -3.65 12.65 -13.46
C GLN A 34 -2.91 13.59 -14.40
N GLN A 35 -1.59 13.75 -14.23
CA GLN A 35 -0.77 14.57 -15.12
C GLN A 35 -0.72 13.99 -16.54
N MET A 36 -0.61 12.67 -16.68
CA MET A 36 -0.69 12.00 -17.99
C MET A 36 -2.05 12.18 -18.65
N ALA A 37 -3.15 12.04 -17.90
CA ALA A 37 -4.50 12.26 -18.43
C ALA A 37 -4.66 13.70 -18.95
N ALA A 38 -4.21 14.69 -18.18
CA ALA A 38 -4.24 16.09 -18.58
C ALA A 38 -3.40 16.37 -19.84
N ALA A 39 -2.25 15.72 -20.00
CA ALA A 39 -1.42 15.85 -21.20
C ALA A 39 -2.07 15.25 -22.46
N LEU A 40 -3.02 14.32 -22.28
CA LEU A 40 -3.79 13.67 -23.35
C LEU A 40 -5.14 14.39 -23.61
N ASP A 41 -5.39 15.53 -22.97
CA ASP A 41 -6.69 16.22 -22.95
C ASP A 41 -7.86 15.29 -22.55
N ALA A 42 -7.56 14.31 -21.69
CA ALA A 42 -8.48 13.26 -21.26
C ALA A 42 -8.68 13.29 -19.74
N GLY A 43 -9.78 12.67 -19.29
CA GLY A 43 -10.05 12.44 -17.87
C GLY A 43 -9.59 11.06 -17.41
N LEU A 44 -9.47 10.88 -16.09
CA LEU A 44 -9.41 9.53 -15.51
C LEU A 44 -10.80 8.88 -15.57
N SER A 45 -10.84 7.62 -15.98
CA SER A 45 -12.06 6.81 -15.97
C SER A 45 -12.50 6.44 -14.54
N ALA A 46 -13.77 6.03 -14.38
CA ALA A 46 -14.27 5.56 -13.09
C ALA A 46 -13.48 4.35 -12.55
N SER A 47 -13.08 3.43 -13.44
CA SER A 47 -12.20 2.30 -13.08
C SER A 47 -10.81 2.77 -12.67
N GLY A 48 -10.23 3.75 -13.38
CA GLY A 48 -8.92 4.31 -13.05
C GLY A 48 -8.90 4.93 -11.65
N TRP A 49 -9.93 5.72 -11.33
CA TRP A 49 -10.11 6.27 -9.99
C TRP A 49 -10.24 5.17 -8.93
N LEU A 50 -11.04 4.15 -9.19
CA LEU A 50 -11.24 3.03 -8.26
C LEU A 50 -9.92 2.31 -7.94
N TRP A 51 -9.12 1.97 -8.96
CA TRP A 51 -7.85 1.26 -8.76
C TRP A 51 -6.81 2.11 -8.03
N LEU A 52 -6.73 3.41 -8.36
CA LEU A 52 -5.78 4.32 -7.71
C LEU A 52 -6.14 4.57 -6.25
N LEU A 53 -7.43 4.76 -5.94
CA LEU A 53 -7.90 4.90 -4.57
C LEU A 53 -7.73 3.61 -3.77
N LEU A 54 -7.99 2.44 -4.37
CA LEU A 54 -7.70 1.15 -3.75
C LEU A 54 -6.21 0.97 -3.46
N GLY A 55 -5.33 1.38 -4.37
CA GLY A 55 -3.88 1.35 -4.18
C GLY A 55 -3.41 2.14 -2.96
N ILE A 56 -4.10 3.24 -2.61
CA ILE A 56 -3.84 4.05 -1.41
C ILE A 56 -4.50 3.43 -0.17
N ALA A 57 -5.75 2.98 -0.28
CA ALA A 57 -6.52 2.48 0.85
C ALA A 57 -5.98 1.15 1.40
N LEU A 58 -5.51 0.26 0.53
CA LEU A 58 -5.03 -1.07 0.90
C LEU A 58 -3.85 -1.09 1.90
N PRO A 59 -2.74 -0.36 1.67
CA PRO A 59 -1.66 -0.32 2.65
C PRO A 59 -2.12 0.24 4.01
N LEU A 60 -2.98 1.26 4.01
CA LEU A 60 -3.54 1.83 5.25
C LEU A 60 -4.40 0.82 6.00
N ALA A 61 -5.31 0.15 5.28
CA ALA A 61 -6.19 -0.87 5.84
C ALA A 61 -5.39 -2.07 6.37
N ALA A 62 -4.44 -2.58 5.60
CA ALA A 62 -3.59 -3.71 5.99
C ALA A 62 -2.74 -3.37 7.23
N TYR A 63 -2.19 -2.15 7.33
CA TYR A 63 -1.48 -1.70 8.51
C TYR A 63 -2.40 -1.67 9.74
N ALA A 64 -3.57 -1.04 9.62
CA ALA A 64 -4.54 -0.94 10.69
C ALA A 64 -5.03 -2.33 11.17
N ILE A 65 -5.37 -3.22 10.23
CA ILE A 65 -5.76 -4.59 10.53
C ILE A 65 -4.62 -5.35 11.21
N GLY A 66 -3.38 -5.24 10.72
CA GLY A 66 -2.22 -5.87 11.34
C GLY A 66 -2.01 -5.43 12.78
N LEU A 67 -2.18 -4.13 13.07
CA LEU A 67 -2.14 -3.60 14.43
C LEU A 67 -3.29 -4.09 15.31
N LEU A 68 -4.52 -4.17 14.77
CA LEU A 68 -5.70 -4.62 15.49
C LEU A 68 -5.64 -6.11 15.83
N VAL A 69 -5.23 -6.96 14.87
CA VAL A 69 -5.09 -8.41 15.07
C VAL A 69 -4.03 -8.70 16.14
N ALA A 70 -2.92 -7.97 16.10
CA ALA A 70 -1.82 -8.18 17.03
C ALA A 70 -1.96 -7.49 18.40
N ARG A 71 -3.07 -6.77 18.65
CA ARG A 71 -3.25 -5.91 19.84
C ARG A 71 -3.12 -6.66 21.18
N ARG A 72 -3.43 -7.97 21.22
CA ARG A 72 -3.30 -8.83 22.42
C ARG A 72 -2.18 -9.86 22.29
N GLY A 73 -1.38 -9.79 21.24
CA GLY A 73 -0.36 -10.79 20.89
C GLY A 73 1.06 -10.41 21.32
N THR A 74 2.00 -11.32 21.07
CA THR A 74 3.43 -11.08 21.29
C THR A 74 4.01 -10.13 20.23
N THR A 75 5.17 -9.52 20.51
CA THR A 75 5.88 -8.69 19.53
C THR A 75 6.11 -9.43 18.21
N ALA A 76 6.45 -10.72 18.26
CA ALA A 76 6.64 -11.53 17.06
C ALA A 76 5.35 -11.66 16.22
N GLN A 77 4.21 -11.93 16.87
CA GLN A 77 2.91 -11.98 16.18
C GLN A 77 2.56 -10.65 15.50
N ARG A 78 2.89 -9.51 16.15
CA ARG A 78 2.69 -8.18 15.56
C ARG A 78 3.55 -7.96 14.32
N LEU A 79 4.82 -8.32 14.39
CA LEU A 79 5.74 -8.18 13.25
C LEU A 79 5.32 -9.09 12.09
N LEU A 80 4.92 -10.33 12.37
CA LEU A 80 4.42 -11.26 11.36
C LEU A 80 3.12 -10.78 10.71
N ALA A 81 2.18 -10.23 11.48
CA ALA A 81 0.93 -9.69 10.95
C ALA A 81 1.18 -8.49 10.01
N LEU A 82 2.10 -7.60 10.38
CA LEU A 82 2.50 -6.48 9.53
C LEU A 82 3.23 -6.95 8.27
N LEU A 83 4.14 -7.91 8.39
CA LEU A 83 4.85 -8.47 7.24
C LEU A 83 3.89 -9.16 6.26
N ALA A 84 2.94 -9.93 6.78
CA ALA A 84 1.89 -10.56 5.98
C ALA A 84 1.04 -9.51 5.25
N GLY A 85 0.67 -8.42 5.92
CA GLY A 85 -0.06 -7.33 5.28
C GLY A 85 0.74 -6.66 4.15
N ILE A 86 2.04 -6.44 4.32
CA ILE A 86 2.91 -5.93 3.23
C ILE A 86 2.91 -6.90 2.05
N ALA A 87 3.04 -8.20 2.31
CA ALA A 87 3.06 -9.22 1.26
C ALA A 87 1.75 -9.24 0.47
N VAL A 88 0.60 -9.19 1.15
CA VAL A 88 -0.73 -9.14 0.53
C VAL A 88 -0.89 -7.90 -0.34
N VAL A 89 -0.54 -6.71 0.20
CA VAL A 89 -0.66 -5.45 -0.57
C VAL A 89 0.29 -5.46 -1.77
N SER A 90 1.49 -6.01 -1.63
CA SER A 90 2.46 -6.11 -2.72
C SER A 90 1.99 -7.06 -3.82
N ALA A 91 1.45 -8.22 -3.45
CA ALA A 91 0.87 -9.17 -4.40
C ALA A 91 -0.29 -8.53 -5.18
N PHE A 92 -1.18 -7.83 -4.47
CA PHE A 92 -2.31 -7.14 -5.10
C PHE A 92 -1.86 -6.04 -6.09
N GLN A 93 -0.83 -5.26 -5.72
CA GLN A 93 -0.26 -4.25 -6.63
C GLN A 93 0.35 -4.89 -7.89
N LEU A 94 1.02 -6.04 -7.75
CA LEU A 94 1.53 -6.79 -8.89
C LEU A 94 0.39 -7.29 -9.78
N GLU A 95 -0.71 -7.78 -9.20
CA GLU A 95 -1.88 -8.19 -9.96
C GLU A 95 -2.52 -7.03 -10.71
N ILE A 96 -2.69 -5.86 -10.07
CA ILE A 96 -3.19 -4.65 -10.77
C ILE A 96 -2.31 -4.33 -11.98
N MET A 97 -0.97 -4.34 -11.79
CA MET A 97 -0.04 -4.00 -12.86
C MET A 97 -0.12 -4.97 -14.05
N HIS A 98 -0.44 -6.24 -13.82
CA HIS A 98 -0.52 -7.26 -14.86
C HIS A 98 -1.91 -7.40 -15.49
N LEU A 99 -2.97 -7.26 -14.70
CA LEU A 99 -4.34 -7.55 -15.12
C LEU A 99 -5.09 -6.31 -15.60
N VAL A 100 -4.76 -5.12 -15.10
CA VAL A 100 -5.48 -3.89 -15.44
C VAL A 100 -4.82 -3.25 -16.66
N PRO A 101 -5.49 -3.22 -17.83
CA PRO A 101 -4.91 -2.62 -19.02
C PRO A 101 -4.75 -1.11 -18.84
N GLN A 102 -3.65 -0.54 -19.31
CA GLN A 102 -3.35 0.89 -19.12
C GLN A 102 -4.41 1.81 -19.75
N PHE A 103 -5.01 1.42 -20.87
CA PHE A 103 -6.09 2.19 -21.49
C PHE A 103 -7.34 2.27 -20.61
N SER A 104 -7.56 1.32 -19.67
CA SER A 104 -8.72 1.33 -18.78
C SER A 104 -8.68 2.43 -17.73
N TYR A 105 -7.55 3.12 -17.56
CA TYR A 105 -7.39 4.25 -16.64
C TYR A 105 -7.89 5.58 -17.23
N PHE A 106 -7.94 5.71 -18.55
CA PHE A 106 -8.28 6.94 -19.22
C PHE A 106 -9.70 6.87 -19.80
N ALA A 107 -10.47 7.94 -19.64
CA ALA A 107 -11.80 8.09 -20.25
C ALA A 107 -11.64 8.74 -21.63
N ILE A 108 -11.09 7.96 -22.57
CA ILE A 108 -10.89 8.35 -23.98
C ILE A 108 -11.95 7.68 -24.84
#